data_AF-A0A2V9QIE0-F1
#
_entry.id   AF-A0A2V9QIE0-F1
#
_cell.length_a   1.000
_cell.length_b   1.000
_cell.length_c   1.000
_cell.angle_alpha   90.00
_cell.angle_beta   90.00
_cell.angle_gamma   90.00
#
_symmetry.space_group_name_H-M   'P 1'
#
loop_
_entity.id
_entity.type
_entity.pdbx_description
1 polymer ?
#
loop_
_entity_poly.entity_id
_entity_poly.type
_entity_poly.pdbx_seq_one_letter_code
_entity_poly.pdbx_strand_id
1 'polypeptide(L)'
;MIVTNSWKLKLAVCLTVLFSAVAMNANCNQTTASQADKDLWNTHGCWQDFFLWQYQAYDMRGSDWGSRGWSDACNVNKEYPKHWNASYLLTYGLQDNWQFSFHGTVDYRGTAERWDNQFHDDLYHTATDDTSIFGAFSTHFFGANEVQTSCLLYDPNLATNANPGSRAGDFNHEGWHGWMDKYNWDNGSCGGHRCGTPGNCTAKDACDYFYFHGIGAYAFGAMWENNGTASRFHSPNQVQVEFLCDVADYPQSWVPNSVRLAAKSDANTRASTRFINGPGYFCGDPRPW
;
A
#
# COMPACT_ATOMS: atom_id res chain seq x y z
N MET A 1 -26.31 -61.96 50.26
CA MET A 1 -25.84 -60.79 51.04
C MET A 1 -24.71 -60.16 50.25
N ILE A 2 -25.00 -58.97 49.70
CA ILE A 2 -24.12 -57.87 49.24
C ILE A 2 -22.96 -58.19 48.27
N VAL A 3 -23.23 -57.79 47.03
CA VAL A 3 -22.39 -57.40 45.89
C VAL A 3 -21.26 -56.43 46.26
N THR A 4 -20.08 -56.54 45.65
CA THR A 4 -19.38 -55.39 45.01
C THR A 4 -18.29 -55.86 44.04
N ASN A 5 -18.64 -55.86 42.76
CA ASN A 5 -17.72 -55.87 41.62
C ASN A 5 -17.43 -54.40 41.27
N SER A 6 -16.18 -53.94 41.37
CA SER A 6 -15.76 -52.62 40.90
C SER A 6 -15.07 -52.75 39.54
N TRP A 7 -15.87 -52.61 38.49
CA TRP A 7 -15.42 -52.54 37.10
C TRP A 7 -14.73 -51.19 36.87
N LYS A 8 -13.46 -51.22 36.47
CA LYS A 8 -12.72 -50.04 36.00
C LYS A 8 -13.21 -49.69 34.59
N LEU A 9 -14.09 -48.70 34.51
CA LEU A 9 -14.50 -48.07 33.25
C LEU A 9 -13.30 -47.31 32.67
N LYS A 10 -12.66 -47.85 31.62
CA LYS A 10 -11.67 -47.10 30.84
C LYS A 10 -12.44 -46.23 29.84
N LEU A 11 -12.50 -44.93 30.14
CA LEU A 11 -13.02 -43.92 29.23
C LEU A 11 -12.04 -43.80 28.04
N ALA A 12 -12.42 -44.32 26.88
CA ALA A 12 -11.70 -44.06 25.64
C ALA A 12 -12.14 -42.69 25.12
N VAL A 13 -11.28 -41.69 25.27
CA VAL A 13 -11.43 -40.39 24.62
C VAL A 13 -11.02 -40.57 23.16
N CYS A 14 -12.01 -40.78 22.29
CA CYS A 14 -11.82 -40.65 20.85
C CYS A 14 -11.57 -39.17 20.54
N LEU A 15 -10.30 -38.82 20.35
CA LEU A 15 -9.88 -37.53 19.82
C LEU A 15 -10.22 -37.53 18.33
N THR A 16 -11.40 -37.02 17.96
CA THR A 16 -11.74 -36.71 16.57
C THR A 16 -10.87 -35.54 16.13
N VAL A 17 -9.78 -35.84 15.43
CA VAL A 17 -9.05 -34.86 14.63
C VAL A 17 -9.96 -34.51 13.46
N LEU A 18 -10.77 -33.47 13.64
CA LEU A 18 -11.42 -32.78 12.53
C LEU A 18 -10.30 -32.16 11.70
N PHE A 19 -9.95 -32.80 10.58
CA PHE A 19 -9.26 -32.13 9.50
C PHE A 19 -10.20 -31.02 9.02
N SER A 20 -10.00 -29.80 9.52
CA SER A 20 -10.55 -28.61 8.91
C SER A 20 -10.07 -28.61 7.46
N ALA A 21 -11.00 -28.72 6.52
CA ALA A 21 -10.71 -28.40 5.14
C ALA A 21 -10.11 -27.00 5.13
N VAL A 22 -8.85 -26.88 4.70
CA VAL A 22 -8.22 -25.58 4.47
C VAL A 22 -9.14 -24.90 3.48
N ALA A 23 -9.82 -23.84 3.89
CA ALA A 23 -10.55 -23.02 2.96
C ALA A 23 -9.56 -22.66 1.85
N MET A 24 -9.88 -22.99 0.60
CA MET A 24 -9.19 -22.34 -0.51
C MET A 24 -9.47 -20.86 -0.30
N ASN A 25 -8.46 -20.13 0.18
CA ASN A 25 -8.54 -18.68 0.24
C ASN A 25 -8.95 -18.24 -1.15
N ALA A 26 -10.03 -17.46 -1.25
CA ALA A 26 -10.27 -16.75 -2.47
C ALA A 26 -8.98 -15.97 -2.79
N ASN A 27 -8.69 -15.81 -4.06
CA ASN A 27 -7.60 -14.95 -4.50
C ASN A 27 -8.24 -13.93 -5.44
N CYS A 28 -7.53 -12.85 -5.71
CA CYS A 28 -7.92 -11.92 -6.75
C CYS A 28 -7.87 -12.63 -8.12
N ASN A 29 -8.36 -11.98 -9.16
CA ASN A 29 -8.17 -12.53 -10.50
C ASN A 29 -6.67 -12.63 -10.84
N GLN A 30 -6.20 -13.86 -10.89
CA GLN A 30 -4.81 -14.24 -11.13
C GLN A 30 -4.50 -14.57 -12.60
N THR A 31 -5.40 -14.20 -13.53
CA THR A 31 -5.28 -14.54 -14.95
C THR A 31 -4.91 -13.35 -15.84
N THR A 32 -4.95 -12.13 -15.30
CA THR A 32 -4.67 -10.91 -16.06
C THR A 32 -3.83 -9.93 -15.26
N ALA A 33 -3.07 -9.10 -15.97
CA ALA A 33 -2.34 -7.96 -15.44
C ALA A 33 -2.61 -6.74 -16.32
N SER A 34 -2.55 -5.54 -15.73
CA SER A 34 -2.66 -4.29 -16.48
C SER A 34 -1.53 -4.16 -17.52
N GLN A 35 -1.68 -3.25 -18.50
CA GLN A 35 -0.58 -3.00 -19.45
C GLN A 35 0.65 -2.41 -18.73
N ALA A 36 0.43 -1.49 -17.80
CA ALA A 36 1.49 -0.91 -16.97
C ALA A 36 2.24 -1.99 -16.15
N ASP A 37 1.52 -3.00 -15.64
CA ASP A 37 2.14 -4.15 -14.98
C ASP A 37 3.07 -4.93 -15.90
N LYS A 38 2.59 -5.28 -17.10
CA LYS A 38 3.36 -6.07 -18.06
C LYS A 38 4.62 -5.31 -18.49
N ASP A 39 4.49 -4.02 -18.78
CA ASP A 39 5.61 -3.21 -19.25
C ASP A 39 6.66 -3.00 -18.16
N LEU A 40 6.24 -2.73 -16.93
CA LEU A 40 7.17 -2.60 -15.81
C LEU A 40 7.86 -3.93 -15.52
N TRP A 41 7.09 -5.02 -15.51
CA TRP A 41 7.61 -6.37 -15.31
C TRP A 41 8.66 -6.77 -16.36
N ASN A 42 8.53 -6.30 -17.60
CA ASN A 42 9.54 -6.55 -18.64
C ASN A 42 10.90 -5.89 -18.35
N THR A 43 10.98 -4.98 -17.36
CA THR A 43 12.23 -4.32 -16.97
C THR A 43 13.00 -5.11 -15.89
N HIS A 44 12.30 -5.79 -14.98
CA HIS A 44 12.90 -6.38 -13.78
C HIS A 44 12.34 -7.75 -13.39
N GLY A 45 11.38 -8.27 -14.14
CA GLY A 45 10.65 -9.49 -13.81
C GLY A 45 11.61 -10.66 -13.61
N CYS A 46 11.30 -11.51 -12.63
CA CYS A 46 12.16 -12.64 -12.24
C CYS A 46 13.57 -12.25 -11.76
N TRP A 47 13.84 -10.98 -11.41
CA TRP A 47 15.13 -10.59 -10.86
C TRP A 47 15.31 -11.13 -9.43
N GLN A 48 15.99 -12.27 -9.31
CA GLN A 48 16.13 -12.99 -8.05
C GLN A 48 16.75 -12.17 -6.91
N ASP A 49 17.76 -11.35 -7.18
CA ASP A 49 18.37 -10.55 -6.10
C ASP A 49 17.38 -9.53 -5.55
N PHE A 50 16.57 -8.93 -6.43
CA PHE A 50 15.52 -8.04 -5.98
C PHE A 50 14.44 -8.79 -5.21
N PHE A 51 14.02 -9.99 -5.63
CA PHE A 51 13.12 -10.82 -4.81
C PHE A 51 13.66 -10.96 -3.38
N LEU A 52 14.92 -11.40 -3.26
CA LEU A 52 15.54 -11.73 -1.99
C LEU A 52 15.67 -10.51 -1.08
N TRP A 53 15.94 -9.36 -1.67
CA TRP A 53 15.95 -8.09 -0.95
C TRP A 53 14.53 -7.65 -0.56
N GLN A 54 13.60 -7.67 -1.52
CA GLN A 54 12.26 -7.08 -1.42
C GLN A 54 11.41 -7.76 -0.34
N TYR A 55 11.38 -9.09 -0.30
CA TYR A 55 10.55 -9.78 0.69
C TYR A 55 11.04 -9.50 2.13
N GLN A 56 12.33 -9.21 2.32
CA GLN A 56 12.88 -8.83 3.61
C GLN A 56 12.62 -7.35 3.91
N ALA A 57 12.82 -6.49 2.92
CA ALA A 57 12.68 -5.04 3.03
C ALA A 57 11.22 -4.62 3.32
N TYR A 58 10.22 -5.38 2.86
CA TYR A 58 8.79 -5.12 3.07
C TYR A 58 8.10 -6.19 3.94
N ASP A 59 8.87 -7.05 4.61
CA ASP A 59 8.39 -8.21 5.41
C ASP A 59 7.20 -8.94 4.75
N MET A 60 7.42 -9.42 3.53
CA MET A 60 6.46 -10.26 2.84
C MET A 60 6.71 -11.72 3.18
N ARG A 61 5.68 -12.41 3.65
CA ARG A 61 5.83 -13.77 4.20
C ARG A 61 5.16 -14.79 3.30
N GLY A 62 5.83 -15.92 3.07
CA GLY A 62 5.27 -17.00 2.25
C GLY A 62 3.96 -17.59 2.79
N SER A 63 3.66 -17.45 4.09
CA SER A 63 2.37 -17.83 4.68
C SER A 63 1.21 -17.00 4.14
N ASP A 64 1.46 -15.72 3.87
CA ASP A 64 0.44 -14.73 3.50
C ASP A 64 0.27 -14.67 1.98
N TRP A 65 1.36 -14.94 1.26
CA TRP A 65 1.45 -14.83 -0.20
C TRP A 65 1.48 -16.19 -0.93
N GLY A 66 1.41 -17.30 -0.19
CA GLY A 66 1.57 -18.66 -0.71
C GLY A 66 0.66 -18.99 -1.89
N SER A 67 -0.64 -18.74 -1.74
CA SER A 67 -1.63 -18.91 -2.82
C SER A 67 -1.65 -17.76 -3.83
N ARG A 68 -0.93 -16.67 -3.53
CA ARG A 68 -0.91 -15.40 -4.28
C ARG A 68 0.32 -15.22 -5.16
N GLY A 69 1.06 -16.30 -5.41
CA GLY A 69 2.21 -16.31 -6.31
C GLY A 69 3.57 -16.22 -5.64
N TRP A 70 3.69 -16.46 -4.33
CA TRP A 70 4.98 -16.53 -3.65
C TRP A 70 5.97 -17.50 -4.33
N SER A 71 5.52 -18.73 -4.60
CA SER A 71 6.33 -19.76 -5.26
C SER A 71 6.30 -19.67 -6.80
N ASP A 72 5.51 -18.76 -7.36
CA ASP A 72 5.38 -18.46 -8.79
C ASP A 72 5.67 -16.97 -9.02
N ALA A 73 6.73 -16.48 -8.37
CA ALA A 73 7.07 -15.06 -8.35
C ALA A 73 7.39 -14.50 -9.74
N CYS A 74 7.58 -15.37 -10.75
CA CYS A 74 7.80 -14.99 -12.13
C CYS A 74 6.53 -14.67 -12.93
N ASN A 75 5.35 -14.91 -12.35
CA ASN A 75 4.07 -14.77 -13.05
C ASN A 75 3.39 -13.45 -12.71
N VAL A 76 3.60 -12.43 -13.54
CA VAL A 76 3.04 -11.08 -13.39
C VAL A 76 1.50 -11.03 -13.21
N ASN A 77 0.77 -12.10 -13.51
CA ASN A 77 -0.68 -12.14 -13.29
C ASN A 77 -1.07 -12.36 -11.83
N LYS A 78 -0.15 -12.87 -11.00
CA LYS A 78 -0.36 -13.14 -9.56
C LYS A 78 -0.17 -11.86 -8.74
N GLU A 79 -0.81 -11.79 -7.57
CA GLU A 79 -0.77 -10.62 -6.69
C GLU A 79 0.62 -10.34 -6.14
N TYR A 80 1.35 -11.38 -5.71
CA TYR A 80 2.70 -11.21 -5.17
C TYR A 80 3.66 -10.55 -6.19
N PRO A 81 3.77 -11.02 -7.45
CA PRO A 81 4.51 -10.32 -8.52
C PRO A 81 4.03 -8.90 -8.82
N LYS A 82 2.72 -8.62 -8.70
CA LYS A 82 2.17 -7.27 -8.87
C LYS A 82 2.53 -6.34 -7.70
N HIS A 83 2.62 -6.88 -6.49
CA HIS A 83 3.10 -6.18 -5.29
C HIS A 83 4.61 -5.92 -5.37
N TRP A 84 5.37 -6.91 -5.87
CA TRP A 84 6.76 -6.73 -6.25
C TRP A 84 6.90 -5.56 -7.23
N ASN A 85 6.16 -5.55 -8.35
CA ASN A 85 6.17 -4.45 -9.33
C ASN A 85 6.04 -3.07 -8.65
N ALA A 86 5.11 -2.95 -7.70
CA ALA A 86 4.90 -1.72 -6.94
C ALA A 86 6.12 -1.36 -6.08
N SER A 87 6.68 -2.29 -5.31
CA SER A 87 7.90 -2.06 -4.53
C SER A 87 9.11 -1.70 -5.40
N TYR A 88 9.22 -2.27 -6.61
CA TYR A 88 10.28 -1.95 -7.55
C TYR A 88 10.14 -0.51 -8.07
N LEU A 89 8.93 -0.11 -8.44
CA LEU A 89 8.64 1.26 -8.85
C LEU A 89 8.91 2.25 -7.71
N LEU A 90 8.50 1.93 -6.48
CA LEU A 90 8.80 2.75 -5.30
C LEU A 90 10.31 2.89 -5.07
N THR A 91 11.05 1.79 -5.28
CA THR A 91 12.48 1.71 -4.92
C THR A 91 13.40 2.36 -5.96
N TYR A 92 13.06 2.25 -7.24
CA TYR A 92 13.95 2.66 -8.33
C TYR A 92 13.28 3.62 -9.32
N GLY A 93 11.97 3.80 -9.26
CA GLY A 93 11.22 4.47 -10.32
C GLY A 93 11.40 5.99 -10.41
N LEU A 94 11.85 6.65 -9.35
CA LEU A 94 11.94 8.11 -9.30
C LEU A 94 13.36 8.60 -9.59
N GLN A 95 13.46 9.76 -10.24
CA GLN A 95 14.75 10.41 -10.52
C GLN A 95 15.32 11.15 -9.30
N ASP A 96 14.47 11.49 -8.33
CA ASP A 96 14.77 12.39 -7.21
C ASP A 96 15.32 13.74 -7.68
N ASN A 97 14.42 14.70 -7.95
CA ASN A 97 14.81 16.03 -8.39
C ASN A 97 14.40 17.09 -7.36
N TRP A 98 15.35 17.60 -6.58
CA TRP A 98 15.07 18.57 -5.52
C TRP A 98 14.31 19.82 -5.97
N GLN A 99 14.48 20.23 -7.23
CA GLN A 99 13.82 21.41 -7.77
C GLN A 99 12.36 21.18 -8.15
N PHE A 100 11.95 19.92 -8.31
CA PHE A 100 10.66 19.62 -8.92
C PHE A 100 9.86 18.48 -8.29
N SER A 101 10.49 17.46 -7.69
CA SER A 101 9.82 16.36 -6.98
C SER A 101 9.22 16.85 -5.66
N PHE A 102 8.09 16.26 -5.24
CA PHE A 102 7.47 16.62 -3.97
C PHE A 102 8.34 16.12 -2.82
N HIS A 103 8.73 14.84 -2.91
CA HIS A 103 9.59 14.17 -1.93
C HIS A 103 10.61 13.28 -2.64
N GLY A 104 11.58 12.77 -1.88
CA GLY A 104 12.59 11.85 -2.41
C GLY A 104 12.11 10.41 -2.38
N THR A 105 12.76 9.55 -3.16
CA THR A 105 12.59 8.09 -3.09
C THR A 105 12.73 7.56 -1.67
N VAL A 106 13.66 8.14 -0.90
CA VAL A 106 13.90 7.78 0.50
C VAL A 106 12.68 8.06 1.41
N ASP A 107 11.89 9.09 1.13
CA ASP A 107 10.68 9.41 1.89
C ASP A 107 9.61 8.35 1.63
N TYR A 108 9.33 8.11 0.35
CA TYR A 108 8.31 7.15 -0.07
C TYR A 108 8.65 5.73 0.38
N ARG A 109 9.89 5.28 0.19
CA ARG A 109 10.35 3.99 0.76
C ARG A 109 10.25 3.97 2.27
N GLY A 110 10.62 5.06 2.93
CA GLY A 110 10.54 5.20 4.37
C GLY A 110 9.14 4.96 4.91
N THR A 111 8.07 5.27 4.16
CA THR A 111 6.69 4.99 4.59
C THR A 111 6.26 3.53 4.47
N ALA A 112 6.96 2.72 3.66
CA ALA A 112 6.48 1.41 3.24
C ALA A 112 7.40 0.26 3.62
N GLU A 113 8.66 0.51 3.94
CA GLU A 113 9.58 -0.56 4.33
C GLU A 113 9.26 -1.10 5.73
N ARG A 114 9.70 -2.32 6.02
CA ARG A 114 9.41 -3.03 7.26
C ARG A 114 9.87 -2.27 8.50
N TRP A 115 11.15 -1.90 8.56
CA TRP A 115 11.78 -1.61 9.85
C TRP A 115 11.31 -0.28 10.43
N ASP A 116 11.17 -0.25 11.76
CA ASP A 116 10.99 0.97 12.54
C ASP A 116 11.96 2.05 12.05
N ASN A 117 11.36 3.16 11.63
CA ASN A 117 12.06 4.33 11.12
C ASN A 117 11.30 5.60 11.50
N GLN A 118 11.66 6.75 10.92
CA GLN A 118 11.03 8.03 11.24
C GLN A 118 9.56 8.13 10.80
N PHE A 119 9.06 7.18 10.01
CA PHE A 119 7.72 7.17 9.45
C PHE A 119 6.77 6.22 10.14
N HIS A 120 7.21 5.10 10.73
CA HIS A 120 6.30 4.16 11.39
C HIS A 120 7.09 3.19 12.30
N ASP A 121 6.40 2.40 13.12
CA ASP A 121 6.97 1.23 13.80
C ASP A 121 7.10 0.05 12.83
N ASP A 122 7.63 -1.10 13.25
CA ASP A 122 7.80 -2.26 12.36
C ASP A 122 6.51 -2.62 11.59
N LEU A 123 6.60 -2.89 10.28
CA LEU A 123 5.50 -3.24 9.37
C LEU A 123 5.67 -4.58 8.66
N TYR A 124 4.56 -5.19 8.24
CA TYR A 124 4.54 -6.26 7.25
C TYR A 124 3.42 -6.09 6.23
N HIS A 125 3.61 -6.66 5.04
CA HIS A 125 2.67 -6.51 3.93
C HIS A 125 1.88 -7.77 3.65
N THR A 126 0.57 -7.62 3.48
CA THR A 126 -0.36 -8.70 3.12
C THR A 126 -1.29 -8.28 1.97
N ALA A 127 -2.06 -9.25 1.50
CA ALA A 127 -3.16 -9.01 0.57
C ALA A 127 -4.47 -9.66 1.05
N THR A 128 -5.59 -8.97 0.79
CA THR A 128 -6.95 -9.38 1.11
C THR A 128 -7.82 -9.50 -0.13
N ASP A 129 -8.89 -10.29 -0.02
CA ASP A 129 -9.89 -10.44 -1.09
C ASP A 129 -10.99 -9.38 -1.05
N ASP A 130 -10.85 -8.39 -0.16
CA ASP A 130 -11.77 -7.27 -0.10
C ASP A 130 -11.83 -6.55 -1.46
N THR A 131 -13.04 -6.13 -1.82
CA THR A 131 -13.35 -5.40 -3.06
C THR A 131 -14.02 -4.05 -2.77
N SER A 132 -14.00 -3.60 -1.52
CA SER A 132 -14.62 -2.36 -1.05
C SER A 132 -13.60 -1.28 -0.62
N ILE A 133 -12.37 -1.68 -0.32
CA ILE A 133 -11.24 -0.80 0.04
C ILE A 133 -10.07 -1.04 -0.92
N PHE A 134 -9.13 -0.11 -1.02
CA PHE A 134 -7.88 -0.33 -1.79
C PHE A 134 -6.77 -0.89 -0.88
N GLY A 135 -6.58 -0.30 0.28
CA GLY A 135 -5.69 -0.77 1.33
C GLY A 135 -6.27 -0.53 2.71
N ALA A 136 -5.54 -1.02 3.71
CA ALA A 136 -5.78 -0.72 5.12
C ALA A 136 -4.48 -0.84 5.91
N PHE A 137 -4.29 0.10 6.84
CA PHE A 137 -3.32 0.00 7.93
C PHE A 137 -3.98 -0.59 9.18
N SER A 138 -3.30 -1.53 9.84
CA SER A 138 -3.76 -2.11 11.11
C SER A 138 -2.65 -2.14 12.15
N THR A 139 -2.97 -1.66 13.36
CA THR A 139 -2.08 -1.71 14.52
C THR A 139 -2.18 -3.06 15.22
N HIS A 140 -1.05 -3.61 15.66
CA HIS A 140 -1.04 -4.83 16.46
C HIS A 140 -0.46 -4.56 17.86
N PHE A 141 -1.17 -5.00 18.90
CA PHE A 141 -0.68 -4.86 20.28
C PHE A 141 0.61 -5.66 20.53
N PHE A 142 0.80 -6.76 19.79
CA PHE A 142 2.03 -7.54 19.79
C PHE A 142 2.46 -7.83 18.35
N GLY A 143 3.73 -7.55 18.04
CA GLY A 143 4.30 -7.76 16.72
C GLY A 143 4.30 -6.48 15.88
N ALA A 144 4.64 -6.65 14.60
CA ALA A 144 4.65 -5.57 13.62
C ALA A 144 3.21 -5.16 13.25
N ASN A 145 3.04 -3.90 12.87
CA ASN A 145 1.84 -3.35 12.27
C ASN A 145 1.66 -3.89 10.83
N GLU A 146 0.46 -3.82 10.26
CA GLU A 146 0.13 -4.43 8.96
C GLU A 146 -0.27 -3.36 7.94
N VAL A 147 0.34 -3.43 6.75
CA VAL A 147 -0.14 -2.76 5.54
C VAL A 147 -0.77 -3.81 4.64
N GLN A 148 -2.09 -3.78 4.55
CA GLN A 148 -2.88 -4.70 3.74
C GLN A 148 -3.33 -4.03 2.45
N THR A 149 -3.29 -4.76 1.33
CA THR A 149 -3.76 -4.30 0.02
C THR A 149 -4.82 -5.24 -0.55
N SER A 150 -5.82 -4.71 -1.24
CA SER A 150 -7.01 -5.48 -1.64
C SER A 150 -7.00 -5.92 -3.11
N CYS A 151 -7.98 -6.75 -3.49
CA CYS A 151 -8.15 -7.15 -4.88
C CYS A 151 -8.46 -6.00 -5.84
N LEU A 152 -8.98 -4.86 -5.37
CA LEU A 152 -9.12 -3.67 -6.21
C LEU A 152 -7.79 -3.20 -6.76
N LEU A 153 -6.70 -3.42 -6.03
CA LEU A 153 -5.37 -3.05 -6.48
C LEU A 153 -4.74 -4.09 -7.40
N TYR A 154 -5.28 -5.31 -7.51
CA TYR A 154 -4.67 -6.40 -8.30
C TYR A 154 -5.45 -6.80 -9.54
N ASP A 155 -6.77 -6.58 -9.58
CA ASP A 155 -7.63 -6.99 -10.70
C ASP A 155 -8.11 -5.77 -11.52
N PRO A 156 -7.62 -5.61 -12.76
CA PRO A 156 -8.05 -4.52 -13.64
C PRO A 156 -9.53 -4.61 -14.07
N ASN A 157 -10.21 -5.74 -13.84
CA ASN A 157 -11.65 -5.85 -14.07
C ASN A 157 -12.48 -5.31 -12.90
N LEU A 158 -11.88 -5.18 -11.71
CA LEU A 158 -12.55 -4.60 -10.54
C LEU A 158 -12.29 -3.10 -10.41
N ALA A 159 -11.07 -2.65 -10.70
CA ALA A 159 -10.73 -1.23 -10.69
C ALA A 159 -9.80 -0.86 -11.86
N THR A 160 -10.11 0.25 -12.53
CA THR A 160 -9.33 0.74 -13.68
C THR A 160 -7.92 1.19 -13.29
N ASN A 161 -7.70 1.51 -12.02
CA ASN A 161 -6.41 1.87 -11.47
C ASN A 161 -5.66 0.69 -10.82
N ALA A 162 -6.05 -0.58 -11.07
CA ALA A 162 -5.29 -1.75 -10.61
C ALA A 162 -3.96 -1.91 -11.38
N ASN A 163 -2.97 -1.08 -11.03
CA ASN A 163 -1.70 -0.90 -11.74
C ASN A 163 -0.55 -0.66 -10.73
N PRO A 164 0.73 -0.74 -11.13
CA PRO A 164 1.83 -0.69 -10.18
C PRO A 164 2.00 0.67 -9.51
N GLY A 165 1.63 1.77 -10.18
CA GLY A 165 1.65 3.11 -9.61
C GLY A 165 0.65 3.24 -8.47
N SER A 166 -0.61 2.84 -8.69
CA SER A 166 -1.65 2.87 -7.66
C SER A 166 -1.26 2.03 -6.45
N ARG A 167 -0.78 0.79 -6.65
CA ARG A 167 -0.29 -0.07 -5.57
C ARG A 167 0.84 0.56 -4.76
N ALA A 168 1.86 1.10 -5.43
CA ALA A 168 2.95 1.78 -4.74
C ALA A 168 2.45 3.02 -3.99
N GLY A 169 1.54 3.77 -4.59
CA GLY A 169 0.86 4.89 -3.95
C GLY A 169 0.09 4.49 -2.69
N ASP A 170 -0.62 3.35 -2.73
CA ASP A 170 -1.32 2.80 -1.58
C ASP A 170 -0.35 2.30 -0.50
N PHE A 171 0.87 1.84 -0.83
CA PHE A 171 1.89 1.58 0.20
C PHE A 171 2.21 2.84 0.99
N ASN A 172 2.39 3.96 0.28
CA ASN A 172 2.68 5.24 0.91
C ASN A 172 1.48 5.77 1.70
N HIS A 173 0.26 5.58 1.17
CA HIS A 173 -0.98 5.98 1.80
C HIS A 173 -1.14 5.27 3.15
N GLU A 174 -1.15 3.93 3.14
CA GLU A 174 -1.34 3.12 4.33
C GLU A 174 -0.15 3.25 5.28
N GLY A 175 1.06 3.37 4.74
CA GLY A 175 2.27 3.67 5.50
C GLY A 175 2.19 4.99 6.26
N TRP A 176 1.52 6.00 5.69
CA TRP A 176 1.32 7.29 6.35
C TRP A 176 0.34 7.20 7.54
N HIS A 177 -0.58 6.23 7.56
CA HIS A 177 -1.31 5.92 8.79
C HIS A 177 -0.39 5.38 9.89
N GLY A 178 0.67 4.66 9.55
CA GLY A 178 1.74 4.30 10.48
C GLY A 178 2.48 5.50 11.06
N TRP A 179 2.66 6.57 10.28
CA TRP A 179 3.19 7.84 10.77
C TRP A 179 2.26 8.48 11.79
N MET A 180 0.96 8.50 11.47
CA MET A 180 -0.04 9.03 12.40
C MET A 180 -0.08 8.25 13.71
N ASP A 181 -0.01 6.93 13.65
CA ASP A 181 0.05 6.07 14.84
C ASP A 181 1.31 6.35 15.67
N LYS A 182 2.49 6.31 15.04
CA LYS A 182 3.79 6.52 15.71
C LYS A 182 3.88 7.85 16.45
N TYR A 183 3.37 8.92 15.84
CA TYR A 183 3.40 10.27 16.42
C TYR A 183 2.12 10.66 17.16
N ASN A 184 1.19 9.70 17.36
CA ASN A 184 -0.09 9.92 18.01
C ASN A 184 -0.83 11.14 17.43
N TRP A 185 -0.87 11.22 16.10
CA TRP A 185 -1.51 12.28 15.35
C TRP A 185 -2.92 11.86 14.92
N ASP A 186 -3.91 12.67 15.26
CA ASP A 186 -5.30 12.48 14.83
C ASP A 186 -5.67 13.48 13.73
N ASN A 187 -5.85 12.98 12.51
CA ASN A 187 -6.33 13.76 11.36
C ASN A 187 -7.81 13.47 11.02
N GLY A 188 -8.55 12.89 11.96
CA GLY A 188 -9.97 12.61 11.84
C GLY A 188 -10.35 11.25 12.44
N SER A 189 -11.63 11.13 12.79
CA SER A 189 -12.17 9.96 13.50
C SER A 189 -12.34 8.69 12.64
N CYS A 190 -11.90 8.71 11.37
CA CYS A 190 -11.99 7.58 10.45
C CYS A 190 -10.60 7.17 9.96
N GLY A 191 -9.74 6.77 10.92
CA GLY A 191 -8.40 6.26 10.61
C GLY A 191 -7.49 7.31 9.98
N GLY A 192 -7.44 8.54 10.49
CA GLY A 192 -6.62 9.60 9.87
C GLY A 192 -7.23 10.27 8.64
N HIS A 193 -8.45 9.86 8.26
CA HIS A 193 -9.32 10.57 7.33
C HIS A 193 -10.50 11.22 8.03
N ARG A 194 -11.14 12.15 7.31
CA ARG A 194 -12.46 12.65 7.68
C ARG A 194 -13.51 11.56 7.42
N CYS A 195 -14.46 11.41 8.32
CA CYS A 195 -15.58 10.49 8.13
C CYS A 195 -16.60 11.03 7.12
N GLY A 196 -17.21 10.14 6.33
CA GLY A 196 -18.27 10.47 5.37
C GLY A 196 -18.31 9.52 4.18
N THR A 197 -19.00 9.91 3.11
CA THR A 197 -19.05 9.13 1.86
C THR A 197 -17.95 9.61 0.91
N PRO A 198 -17.05 8.74 0.41
CA PRO A 198 -16.04 9.15 -0.56
C PRO A 198 -16.63 9.66 -1.88
N GLY A 199 -15.87 10.50 -2.60
CA GLY A 199 -16.13 10.84 -4.00
C GLY A 199 -17.02 12.06 -4.27
N ASN A 200 -17.65 12.65 -3.25
CA ASN A 200 -18.51 13.83 -3.41
C ASN A 200 -18.00 15.04 -2.62
N CYS A 201 -16.68 15.15 -2.42
CA CYS A 201 -15.96 16.06 -1.53
C CYS A 201 -16.63 17.38 -1.14
N THR A 202 -17.62 17.31 -0.26
CA THR A 202 -18.09 18.44 0.54
C THR A 202 -17.44 18.40 1.91
N ALA A 203 -17.59 19.47 2.69
CA ALA A 203 -17.03 19.55 4.05
C ALA A 203 -17.55 18.47 5.03
N LYS A 204 -18.57 17.69 4.64
CA LYS A 204 -19.18 16.60 5.43
C LYS A 204 -18.83 15.20 4.91
N ASP A 205 -18.03 15.10 3.84
CA ASP A 205 -17.71 13.84 3.17
C ASP A 205 -16.33 13.31 3.57
N ALA A 206 -16.04 12.05 3.21
CA ALA A 206 -14.77 11.38 3.50
C ALA A 206 -13.63 11.82 2.56
N CYS A 207 -13.44 13.12 2.45
CA CYS A 207 -12.34 13.72 1.71
C CYS A 207 -11.38 14.42 2.67
N ASP A 208 -10.09 14.35 2.35
CA ASP A 208 -9.05 15.01 3.12
C ASP A 208 -8.96 16.50 2.77
N TYR A 209 -8.15 17.24 3.53
CA TYR A 209 -7.59 18.47 3.03
C TYR A 209 -6.26 18.19 2.33
N PHE A 210 -6.03 18.94 1.26
CA PHE A 210 -4.70 19.10 0.70
C PHE A 210 -3.97 20.20 1.47
N TYR A 211 -2.80 19.88 2.01
CA TYR A 211 -1.98 20.75 2.85
C TYR A 211 -0.87 21.35 2.01
N PHE A 212 -1.07 22.59 1.56
CA PHE A 212 -0.18 23.25 0.62
C PHE A 212 1.21 23.52 1.21
N HIS A 213 2.24 23.09 0.49
CA HIS A 213 3.63 23.44 0.74
C HIS A 213 4.39 23.57 -0.59
N GLY A 214 5.49 24.33 -0.59
CA GLY A 214 6.35 24.48 -1.76
C GLY A 214 7.14 23.22 -2.11
N ILE A 215 7.64 23.15 -3.35
CA ILE A 215 8.61 22.13 -3.73
C ILE A 215 9.91 22.44 -2.98
N GLY A 216 10.51 21.40 -2.40
CA GLY A 216 11.66 21.55 -1.51
C GLY A 216 11.34 22.13 -0.13
N ALA A 217 10.06 22.24 0.26
CA ALA A 217 9.67 22.57 1.64
C ALA A 217 10.19 21.52 2.65
N TYR A 218 10.35 20.29 2.18
CA TYR A 218 10.98 19.19 2.88
C TYR A 218 12.27 18.83 2.19
N ALA A 219 13.25 18.44 3.00
CA ALA A 219 14.38 17.72 2.45
C ALA A 219 13.97 16.32 2.04
N PHE A 220 14.59 15.79 0.98
CA PHE A 220 14.52 14.36 0.69
C PHE A 220 15.00 13.58 1.93
N GLY A 221 14.10 12.77 2.49
CA GLY A 221 14.27 12.04 3.76
C GLY A 221 13.65 12.74 4.97
N ALA A 222 12.96 13.87 4.78
CA ALA A 222 12.37 14.68 5.84
C ALA A 222 10.85 14.87 5.69
N MET A 223 10.17 14.13 4.81
CA MET A 223 8.71 14.20 4.66
C MET A 223 7.97 13.91 5.98
N TRP A 224 8.55 13.10 6.87
CA TRP A 224 8.02 12.79 8.20
C TRP A 224 8.00 13.98 9.17
N GLU A 225 8.75 15.05 8.89
CA GLU A 225 8.85 16.19 9.79
C GLU A 225 7.53 16.95 9.83
N ASN A 226 6.91 17.02 11.01
CA ASN A 226 5.75 17.88 11.25
C ASN A 226 6.09 18.91 12.34
N ASN A 227 5.76 20.18 12.09
CA ASN A 227 6.00 21.29 13.03
C ASN A 227 4.72 21.77 13.73
N GLY A 228 3.63 21.00 13.65
CA GLY A 228 2.32 21.34 14.19
C GLY A 228 1.52 22.33 13.32
N THR A 229 1.96 22.60 12.08
CA THR A 229 1.28 23.52 11.18
C THR A 229 0.90 22.84 9.86
N ALA A 230 -0.11 23.41 9.19
CA ALA A 230 -0.58 22.93 7.89
C ALA A 230 0.48 23.00 6.77
N SER A 231 1.58 23.74 6.94
CA SER A 231 2.64 23.81 5.93
C SER A 231 3.66 22.67 6.06
N ARG A 232 3.60 21.90 7.15
CA ARG A 232 4.41 20.70 7.34
C ARG A 232 3.58 19.50 7.79
N PHE A 233 2.54 19.19 7.03
CA PHE A 233 1.71 18.00 7.23
C PHE A 233 1.22 17.50 5.87
N HIS A 234 0.95 16.20 5.79
CA HIS A 234 0.30 15.58 4.63
C HIS A 234 -0.89 14.76 5.13
N SER A 235 -1.97 14.71 4.36
CA SER A 235 -2.94 13.64 4.52
C SER A 235 -2.48 12.36 3.80
N PRO A 236 -3.01 11.17 4.14
CA PRO A 236 -2.65 9.94 3.45
C PRO A 236 -2.94 10.01 1.94
N ASN A 237 -4.09 10.59 1.54
CA ASN A 237 -4.38 10.83 0.12
C ASN A 237 -3.38 11.78 -0.53
N GLN A 238 -2.88 12.80 0.20
CA GLN A 238 -1.91 13.74 -0.33
C GLN A 238 -0.57 13.05 -0.63
N VAL A 239 -0.04 12.26 0.31
CA VAL A 239 1.20 11.51 0.10
C VAL A 239 1.10 10.63 -1.15
N GLN A 240 -0.03 9.94 -1.32
CA GLN A 240 -0.27 9.12 -2.50
C GLN A 240 -0.34 9.91 -3.80
N VAL A 241 -1.09 11.03 -3.83
CA VAL A 241 -1.21 11.84 -5.05
C VAL A 241 0.12 12.46 -5.43
N GLU A 242 0.89 12.94 -4.46
CA GLU A 242 2.22 13.50 -4.70
C GLU A 242 3.19 12.45 -5.24
N PHE A 243 3.20 11.24 -4.67
CA PHE A 243 3.99 10.12 -5.20
C PHE A 243 3.63 9.80 -6.65
N LEU A 244 2.34 9.68 -6.95
CA LEU A 244 1.88 9.36 -8.31
C LEU A 244 2.23 10.47 -9.31
N CYS A 245 2.20 11.74 -8.89
CA CYS A 245 2.68 12.85 -9.70
C CYS A 245 4.20 12.79 -9.92
N ASP A 246 4.99 12.42 -8.91
CA ASP A 246 6.43 12.23 -9.06
C ASP A 246 6.75 11.08 -10.04
N VAL A 247 5.99 9.97 -10.00
CA VAL A 247 6.10 8.88 -11.00
C VAL A 247 5.75 9.35 -12.41
N ALA A 248 4.75 10.22 -12.57
CA ALA A 248 4.33 10.69 -13.88
C ALA A 248 5.36 11.66 -14.50
N ASP A 249 5.79 12.64 -13.70
CA ASP A 249 6.49 13.83 -14.17
C ASP A 249 8.02 13.70 -14.04
N TYR A 250 8.50 13.05 -12.98
CA TYR A 250 9.94 12.89 -12.68
C TYR A 250 10.40 11.44 -12.49
N PRO A 251 10.00 10.49 -13.36
CA PRO A 251 10.48 9.13 -13.27
C PRO A 251 11.90 8.99 -13.83
N GLN A 252 12.56 7.89 -13.48
CA GLN A 252 13.72 7.42 -14.23
C GLN A 252 13.38 7.21 -15.71
N SER A 253 14.37 7.41 -16.59
CA SER A 253 14.18 7.34 -18.04
C SER A 253 13.70 5.98 -18.56
N TRP A 254 13.91 4.91 -17.80
CA TRP A 254 13.50 3.55 -18.15
C TRP A 254 12.06 3.23 -17.74
N VAL A 255 11.42 4.05 -16.90
CA VAL A 255 10.04 3.77 -16.45
C VAL A 255 9.10 3.83 -17.66
N PRO A 256 8.35 2.75 -17.95
CA PRO A 256 7.51 2.71 -19.14
C PRO A 256 6.44 3.81 -19.16
N ASN A 257 6.15 4.33 -20.36
CA ASN A 257 5.16 5.39 -20.52
C ASN A 257 3.74 4.96 -20.06
N SER A 258 3.41 3.68 -20.18
CA SER A 258 2.14 3.13 -19.66
C SER A 258 2.01 3.26 -18.14
N VAL A 259 3.10 3.07 -17.39
CA VAL A 259 3.15 3.27 -15.93
C VAL A 259 2.94 4.74 -15.60
N ARG A 260 3.65 5.63 -16.30
CA ARG A 260 3.58 7.09 -16.09
C ARG A 260 2.18 7.64 -16.35
N LEU A 261 1.57 7.24 -17.47
CA LEU A 261 0.21 7.67 -17.83
C LEU A 261 -0.84 7.13 -16.86
N ALA A 262 -0.68 5.88 -16.39
CA ALA A 262 -1.57 5.29 -15.40
C ALA A 262 -1.47 6.03 -14.06
N ALA A 263 -0.25 6.34 -13.60
CA ALA A 263 -0.01 7.11 -12.38
C ALA A 263 -0.61 8.52 -12.48
N LYS A 264 -0.37 9.24 -13.60
CA LYS A 264 -0.98 10.54 -13.87
C LYS A 264 -2.51 10.49 -13.82
N SER A 265 -3.11 9.50 -14.48
CA SER A 265 -4.57 9.36 -14.51
C SER A 265 -5.12 9.13 -13.11
N ASP A 266 -4.51 8.22 -12.34
CA ASP A 266 -4.97 7.90 -10.99
C ASP A 266 -4.83 9.10 -10.05
N ALA A 267 -3.66 9.75 -10.07
CA ALA A 267 -3.42 10.96 -9.29
C ALA A 267 -4.45 12.06 -9.59
N ASN A 268 -4.74 12.32 -10.86
CA ASN A 268 -5.69 13.36 -11.26
C ASN A 268 -7.13 13.02 -10.86
N THR A 269 -7.50 11.73 -10.94
CA THR A 269 -8.80 11.27 -10.40
C THR A 269 -8.86 11.44 -8.89
N ARG A 270 -7.81 11.05 -8.15
CA ARG A 270 -7.77 11.21 -6.68
C ARG A 270 -7.76 12.68 -6.27
N ALA A 271 -6.98 13.53 -6.94
CA ALA A 271 -6.94 14.98 -6.76
C ALA A 271 -8.34 15.64 -6.81
N SER A 272 -9.21 15.16 -7.70
CA SER A 272 -10.57 15.69 -7.88
C SER A 272 -11.63 15.05 -6.98
N THR A 273 -11.36 13.86 -6.44
CA THR A 273 -12.37 13.04 -5.72
C THR A 273 -12.04 12.75 -4.26
N ARG A 274 -10.86 13.17 -3.77
CA ARG A 274 -10.37 12.88 -2.42
C ARG A 274 -10.03 14.12 -1.58
N PHE A 275 -10.13 15.33 -2.13
CA PHE A 275 -9.83 16.57 -1.40
C PHE A 275 -10.97 17.58 -1.40
N ILE A 276 -11.22 18.20 -0.24
CA ILE A 276 -12.26 19.24 -0.06
C ILE A 276 -11.85 20.55 -0.72
N ASN A 277 -10.60 20.98 -0.50
CA ASN A 277 -10.07 22.25 -1.02
C ASN A 277 -9.40 22.10 -2.39
N GLY A 278 -9.29 20.87 -2.89
CA GLY A 278 -8.55 20.52 -4.10
C GLY A 278 -7.05 20.86 -3.99
N PRO A 279 -6.18 20.17 -4.73
CA PRO A 279 -4.76 20.55 -4.79
C PRO A 279 -4.50 21.78 -5.67
N GLY A 280 -5.46 22.20 -6.50
CA GLY A 280 -5.27 23.34 -7.41
C GLY A 280 -4.27 23.10 -8.54
N TYR A 281 -3.77 21.88 -8.71
CA TYR A 281 -2.94 21.42 -9.82
C TYR A 281 -3.29 19.97 -10.18
N PHE A 282 -2.91 19.55 -11.38
CA PHE A 282 -2.91 18.15 -11.81
C PHE A 282 -1.50 17.72 -12.23
N CYS A 283 -1.19 16.43 -12.16
CA CYS A 283 0.15 15.97 -12.58
C CYS A 283 0.38 16.31 -14.06
N GLY A 284 1.58 16.78 -14.36
CA GLY A 284 1.98 17.33 -15.66
C GLY A 284 1.61 18.80 -15.89
N ASP A 285 0.87 19.44 -14.98
CA ASP A 285 0.84 20.90 -14.93
C ASP A 285 2.14 21.41 -14.28
N PRO A 286 2.59 22.64 -14.59
CA PRO A 286 3.65 23.28 -13.81
C PRO A 286 3.26 23.29 -12.33
N ARG A 287 4.13 22.79 -11.46
CA ARG A 287 3.86 22.78 -10.03
C ARG A 287 3.78 24.22 -9.53
N PRO A 288 2.74 24.60 -8.77
CA PRO A 288 2.44 26.03 -8.55
C PRO A 288 3.39 26.72 -7.56
N TRP A 289 4.34 26.00 -6.97
CA TRP A 289 5.11 26.42 -5.81
C TRP A 289 6.53 25.84 -5.77
#